data_AF-A0A7V3NEY8-F1
#
_entry.id   AF-A0A7V3NEY8-F1
#
_cell.length_a   1.000
_cell.length_b   1.000
_cell.length_c   1.000
_cell.angle_alpha   90.00
_cell.angle_beta   90.00
_cell.angle_gamma   90.00
#
_symmetry.space_group_name_H-M   'P 1'
#
loop_
_entity.id
_entity.type
_entity.pdbx_description
1 polymer ?
#
loop_
_entity_poly.entity_id
_entity_poly.type
_entity_poly.pdbx_seq_one_letter_code
_entity_poly.pdbx_strand_id
1 'polypeptide(L)'
;MLKINKKLVIIFLTIITFFIITLIGFFNLNKNVSLSKNNNKEKYLEIIESSPPEFKELINFIKIPQSKIYKEINFISKIENLELSNRKIETEAEILEFASSYLKNIKVVSNKDLKVYAEEIKNTLNKMKFIQVDFNNKESLNNSAELILSITEDFSKIEVPKEYYDFHKAQTILFAGIGYCLKNIASTDDSEKAYVLSLILNELTDLQEKLIEKL
;
A
#
# COMPACT_ATOMS: atom_id res chain seq x y z
N MET A 1 -10.69 35.90 -24.82
CA MET A 1 -9.76 35.68 -25.96
C MET A 1 -8.55 34.91 -25.43
N LEU A 2 -8.54 33.57 -25.51
CA LEU A 2 -7.43 32.75 -24.98
C LEU A 2 -6.22 32.84 -25.90
N LYS A 3 -5.09 33.34 -25.38
CA LYS A 3 -3.80 33.29 -26.08
C LYS A 3 -3.29 31.85 -26.07
N ILE A 4 -3.58 31.12 -27.14
CA ILE A 4 -3.07 29.77 -27.35
C ILE A 4 -1.54 29.85 -27.51
N ASN A 5 -0.82 29.14 -26.64
CA ASN A 5 0.63 29.09 -26.67
C ASN A 5 1.09 28.25 -27.87
N LYS A 6 1.67 28.90 -28.89
CA LYS A 6 2.07 28.28 -30.16
C LYS A 6 2.98 27.06 -29.98
N LYS A 7 3.79 27.00 -28.91
CA LYS A 7 4.65 25.84 -28.62
C LYS A 7 3.85 24.58 -28.24
N LEU A 8 2.77 24.73 -27.47
CA LEU A 8 1.91 23.61 -27.07
C LEU A 8 1.14 23.03 -28.26
N VAL A 9 0.70 23.89 -29.19
CA VAL A 9 0.02 23.46 -30.42
C VAL A 9 0.95 22.64 -31.31
N ILE A 10 2.22 23.05 -31.42
CA ILE A 10 3.22 22.34 -32.22
C ILE A 10 3.51 20.96 -31.62
N ILE A 11 3.70 20.86 -30.30
CA ILE A 11 3.95 19.58 -29.61
C ILE A 11 2.75 18.63 -29.76
N PHE A 12 1.54 19.16 -29.65
CA PHE A 12 0.33 18.36 -29.81
C PHE A 12 0.17 17.84 -31.25
N LEU A 13 0.52 18.66 -32.23
CA LEU A 13 0.56 18.25 -33.64
C LEU A 13 1.55 17.11 -33.88
N THR A 14 2.79 17.18 -33.35
CA THR A 14 3.79 16.12 -33.54
C THR A 14 3.40 14.78 -32.93
N ILE A 15 2.75 14.79 -31.76
CA ILE A 15 2.26 13.57 -31.11
C ILE A 15 1.15 12.92 -31.96
N ILE A 16 0.25 13.73 -32.51
CA ILE A 16 -0.82 13.25 -33.39
C ILE A 16 -0.25 12.66 -34.69
N THR A 17 0.75 13.30 -35.32
CA THR A 17 1.37 12.76 -36.53
C THR A 17 2.08 11.43 -36.25
N PHE A 18 2.78 11.31 -35.13
CA PHE A 18 3.42 10.06 -34.73
C PHE A 18 2.40 8.93 -34.54
N PHE A 19 1.26 9.23 -33.91
CA PHE A 19 0.19 8.26 -33.70
C PHE A 19 -0.48 7.81 -35.00
N ILE A 20 -0.65 8.72 -35.97
CA ILE A 20 -1.20 8.38 -37.29
C ILE A 20 -0.22 7.50 -38.07
N ILE A 21 1.08 7.77 -38.00
CA ILE A 21 2.11 6.97 -38.68
C ILE A 21 2.19 5.54 -38.11
N THR A 22 2.13 5.38 -36.78
CA THR A 22 2.14 4.06 -36.15
C THR A 22 0.87 3.28 -36.46
N LEU A 23 -0.29 3.93 -36.49
CA LEU A 23 -1.56 3.28 -36.84
C LEU A 23 -1.58 2.84 -38.31
N ILE A 24 -1.13 3.69 -39.24
CA ILE A 24 -1.04 3.35 -40.67
C ILE A 24 -0.01 2.25 -40.90
N GLY A 25 1.12 2.26 -40.20
CA GLY A 25 2.11 1.18 -40.22
C GLY A 25 1.53 -0.15 -39.76
N PHE A 26 0.74 -0.13 -38.69
CA PHE A 26 0.05 -1.31 -38.15
C PHE A 26 -1.02 -1.87 -39.10
N PHE A 27 -1.78 -1.00 -39.77
CA PHE A 27 -2.80 -1.43 -40.75
C PHE A 27 -2.22 -1.85 -42.10
N ASN A 28 -1.10 -1.27 -42.56
CA ASN A 28 -0.41 -1.72 -43.78
C ASN A 28 0.30 -3.07 -43.59
N LEU A 29 0.73 -3.40 -42.36
CA LEU A 29 1.27 -4.72 -42.04
C LEU A 29 0.22 -5.85 -42.17
N ASN A 30 -1.07 -5.52 -42.08
CA ASN A 30 -2.16 -6.52 -42.14
C ASN A 30 -2.93 -6.59 -43.47
N LYS A 31 -2.56 -5.81 -44.50
CA LYS A 31 -3.36 -5.74 -45.74
C LYS A 31 -2.82 -6.47 -46.97
N ASN A 32 -1.59 -6.95 -47.02
CA ASN A 32 -1.06 -7.56 -48.26
C ASN A 32 -0.20 -8.82 -48.01
N VAL A 33 -0.82 -9.93 -47.61
CA VAL A 33 -0.25 -11.26 -47.92
C VAL A 33 -1.34 -12.19 -48.43
N SER A 34 -1.65 -12.07 -49.72
CA SER A 34 -2.19 -13.18 -50.49
C SER A 34 -1.07 -14.20 -50.75
N LEU A 35 -1.22 -15.38 -50.17
CA LEU A 35 -0.74 -16.70 -50.62
C LEU A 35 0.52 -16.73 -51.54
N SER A 36 1.70 -16.76 -50.92
CA SER A 36 2.86 -17.54 -51.44
C SER A 36 3.43 -18.39 -50.30
N LYS A 37 2.75 -19.48 -49.99
CA LYS A 37 2.85 -20.18 -48.69
C LYS A 37 4.15 -20.97 -48.42
N ASN A 38 5.02 -21.19 -49.40
CA ASN A 38 6.19 -22.07 -49.19
C ASN A 38 7.56 -21.36 -49.20
N ASN A 39 7.83 -20.38 -50.07
CA ASN A 39 9.17 -19.74 -50.11
C ASN A 39 9.44 -18.74 -48.96
N ASN A 40 8.40 -18.20 -48.32
CA ASN A 40 8.59 -17.26 -47.21
C ASN A 40 8.80 -17.98 -45.87
N LYS A 41 8.30 -19.21 -45.70
CA LYS A 41 8.39 -19.90 -44.41
C LYS A 41 9.83 -20.25 -44.05
N GLU A 42 10.63 -20.71 -45.01
CA GLU A 42 12.06 -21.01 -44.82
C GLU A 42 12.87 -19.74 -44.54
N LYS A 43 12.63 -18.65 -45.29
CA LYS A 43 13.30 -17.36 -45.08
C LYS A 43 13.00 -16.73 -43.71
N TYR A 44 11.76 -16.85 -43.23
CA TYR A 44 11.39 -16.41 -41.88
C TYR A 44 11.97 -17.31 -40.79
N LEU A 45 12.10 -18.63 -41.03
CA LEU A 45 12.74 -19.55 -40.10
C LEU A 45 14.25 -19.30 -40.00
N GLU A 46 14.95 -19.03 -41.10
CA GLU A 46 16.38 -18.64 -41.08
C GLU A 46 16.63 -17.35 -40.31
N ILE A 47 15.75 -16.34 -40.46
CA ILE A 47 15.84 -15.07 -39.71
C ILE A 47 15.58 -15.31 -38.21
N ILE A 48 14.64 -16.18 -37.87
CA ILE A 48 14.34 -16.55 -36.47
C ILE A 48 15.48 -17.39 -35.87
N GLU A 49 16.07 -18.31 -36.63
CA GLU A 49 17.20 -19.15 -36.19
C GLU A 49 18.50 -18.35 -36.02
N SER A 50 18.70 -17.29 -36.82
CA SER A 50 19.84 -16.36 -36.70
C SER A 50 19.61 -15.21 -35.71
N SER A 51 18.41 -15.09 -35.12
CA SER A 51 18.10 -14.03 -34.16
C SER A 51 18.75 -14.26 -32.78
N PRO A 52 19.09 -13.18 -32.04
CA PRO A 52 19.59 -13.24 -30.67
C PRO A 52 18.64 -14.03 -29.74
N PRO A 53 19.17 -14.70 -28.69
CA PRO A 53 18.37 -15.52 -27.78
C PRO A 53 17.16 -14.80 -27.19
N GLU A 54 17.30 -13.50 -26.86
CA GLU A 54 16.26 -12.67 -26.28
C GLU A 54 15.07 -12.48 -27.23
N PHE A 55 15.33 -12.45 -28.55
CA PHE A 55 14.29 -12.29 -29.57
C PHE A 55 13.53 -13.60 -29.82
N LYS A 56 14.22 -14.74 -29.66
CA LYS A 56 13.60 -16.08 -29.73
C LYS A 56 12.67 -16.34 -28.56
N GLU A 57 13.02 -15.88 -27.36
CA GLU A 57 12.16 -15.94 -26.17
C GLU A 57 10.87 -15.11 -26.35
N LEU A 58 10.99 -13.90 -26.90
CA LEU A 58 9.84 -13.04 -27.17
C LEU A 58 8.87 -13.66 -28.19
N ILE A 59 9.40 -14.28 -29.26
CA ILE A 59 8.59 -14.97 -30.27
C ILE A 59 7.92 -16.23 -29.68
N ASN A 60 8.60 -16.96 -28.81
CA ASN A 60 8.01 -18.10 -28.12
C ASN A 60 6.89 -17.67 -27.17
N PHE A 61 7.04 -16.54 -26.48
CA PHE A 61 6.00 -15.94 -25.64
C PHE A 61 4.76 -15.52 -26.45
N ILE A 62 4.94 -14.91 -27.63
CA ILE A 62 3.83 -14.52 -28.54
C ILE A 62 3.09 -15.73 -29.12
N LYS A 63 3.74 -16.89 -29.24
CA LYS A 63 3.12 -18.15 -29.69
C LYS A 63 2.32 -18.86 -28.61
N ILE A 64 2.41 -18.45 -27.35
CA ILE A 64 1.60 -19.01 -26.26
C ILE A 64 0.13 -18.62 -26.53
N PRO A 65 -0.82 -19.57 -26.45
CA PRO A 65 -2.24 -19.25 -26.62
C PRO A 65 -2.65 -18.14 -25.65
N GLN A 66 -3.34 -17.11 -26.15
CA GLN A 66 -3.73 -15.94 -25.35
C GLN A 66 -4.49 -16.32 -24.06
N SER A 67 -5.28 -17.40 -24.10
CA SER A 67 -5.98 -17.96 -22.93
C SER A 67 -5.04 -18.54 -21.85
N LYS A 68 -3.85 -19.01 -22.24
CA LYS A 68 -2.80 -19.48 -21.33
C LYS A 68 -2.08 -18.29 -20.70
N ILE A 69 -1.75 -17.26 -21.49
CA ILE A 69 -1.18 -15.98 -20.99
C ILE A 69 -2.12 -15.33 -19.98
N TYR A 70 -3.41 -15.20 -20.29
CA TYR A 70 -4.40 -14.65 -19.34
C TYR A 70 -4.55 -15.50 -18.08
N LYS A 71 -4.47 -16.84 -18.18
CA LYS A 71 -4.47 -17.72 -17.01
C LYS A 71 -3.23 -17.50 -16.15
N GLU A 72 -2.06 -17.38 -16.75
CA GLU A 72 -0.80 -17.15 -16.05
C GLU A 72 -0.76 -15.77 -15.38
N ILE A 73 -1.20 -14.71 -16.06
CA ILE A 73 -1.33 -13.36 -15.48
C ILE A 73 -2.30 -13.37 -14.29
N ASN A 74 -3.48 -13.99 -14.45
CA ASN A 74 -4.44 -14.09 -13.35
C ASN A 74 -3.94 -14.96 -12.19
N PHE A 75 -3.09 -15.96 -12.47
CA PHE A 75 -2.47 -16.79 -11.44
C PHE A 75 -1.37 -16.04 -10.69
N ILE A 76 -0.51 -15.30 -11.39
CA ILE A 76 0.52 -14.42 -10.80
C ILE A 76 -0.15 -13.38 -9.91
N SER A 77 -1.16 -12.68 -10.41
CA SER A 77 -1.92 -11.72 -9.62
C SER A 77 -2.56 -12.35 -8.37
N LYS A 78 -3.04 -13.59 -8.46
CA LYS A 78 -3.56 -14.32 -7.29
C LYS A 78 -2.46 -14.68 -6.28
N ILE A 79 -1.29 -15.09 -6.75
CA ILE A 79 -0.14 -15.37 -5.87
C ILE A 79 0.32 -14.08 -5.19
N GLU A 80 0.49 -12.99 -5.93
CA GLU A 80 0.89 -11.68 -5.38
C GLU A 80 -0.12 -11.19 -4.32
N ASN A 81 -1.42 -11.35 -4.57
CA ASN A 81 -2.45 -11.02 -3.58
C ASN A 81 -2.41 -11.92 -2.33
N LEU A 82 -2.09 -13.21 -2.48
CA LEU A 82 -1.92 -14.13 -1.36
C LEU A 82 -0.67 -13.80 -0.55
N GLU A 83 0.42 -13.45 -1.21
CA GLU A 83 1.68 -13.04 -0.59
C GLU A 83 1.48 -11.75 0.22
N LEU A 84 0.87 -10.73 -0.39
CA LEU A 84 0.50 -9.49 0.31
C LEU A 84 -0.44 -9.74 1.49
N SER A 85 -1.41 -10.65 1.34
CA SER A 85 -2.32 -11.02 2.44
C SER A 85 -1.60 -11.72 3.58
N ASN A 86 -0.69 -12.66 3.29
CA ASN A 86 0.10 -13.34 4.32
C ASN A 86 1.00 -12.34 5.05
N ARG A 87 1.66 -11.46 4.29
CA ARG A 87 2.52 -10.42 4.84
C ARG A 87 1.76 -9.41 5.70
N LYS A 88 0.52 -9.10 5.32
CA LYS A 88 -0.40 -8.31 6.15
C LYS A 88 -0.67 -9.02 7.48
N ILE A 89 -1.03 -10.29 7.47
CA ILE A 89 -1.31 -11.08 8.68
C ILE A 89 -0.07 -11.16 9.59
N GLU A 90 1.11 -11.39 9.02
CA GLU A 90 2.38 -11.38 9.75
C GLU A 90 2.63 -10.01 10.41
N THR A 91 2.44 -8.92 9.66
CA THR A 91 2.61 -7.56 10.18
C THR A 91 1.59 -7.22 11.27
N GLU A 92 0.33 -7.64 11.13
CA GLU A 92 -0.70 -7.51 12.17
C GLU A 92 -0.32 -8.29 13.44
N ALA A 93 0.24 -9.48 13.30
CA ALA A 93 0.73 -10.28 14.43
C ALA A 93 1.91 -9.60 15.15
N GLU A 94 2.88 -9.05 14.40
CA GLU A 94 3.98 -8.25 14.96
C GLU A 94 3.45 -7.03 15.74
N ILE A 95 2.47 -6.32 15.18
CA ILE A 95 1.83 -5.17 15.83
C ILE A 95 1.16 -5.61 17.14
N LEU A 96 0.45 -6.74 17.14
CA LEU A 96 -0.21 -7.26 18.33
C LEU A 96 0.80 -7.68 19.41
N GLU A 97 1.89 -8.34 19.01
CA GLU A 97 2.98 -8.69 19.92
C GLU A 97 3.61 -7.44 20.53
N PHE A 98 3.91 -6.44 19.71
CA PHE A 98 4.41 -5.15 20.17
C PHE A 98 3.43 -4.47 21.14
N ALA A 99 2.15 -4.37 20.78
CA ALA A 99 1.10 -3.78 21.60
C ALA A 99 0.92 -4.51 22.95
N SER A 100 1.15 -5.83 22.98
CA SER A 100 1.05 -6.64 24.20
C SER A 100 1.99 -6.18 25.32
N SER A 101 3.09 -5.51 24.97
CA SER A 101 4.03 -4.96 25.95
C SER A 101 3.37 -3.87 26.82
N TYR A 102 2.52 -3.02 26.23
CA TYR A 102 1.76 -1.98 26.93
C TYR A 102 0.62 -2.56 27.76
N LEU A 103 -0.02 -3.64 27.30
CA LEU A 103 -1.14 -4.26 28.00
C LEU A 103 -0.76 -4.78 29.39
N LYS A 104 0.52 -5.10 29.60
CA LYS A 104 1.05 -5.54 30.90
C LYS A 104 1.01 -4.44 31.97
N ASN A 105 0.93 -3.17 31.56
CA ASN A 105 0.86 -2.03 32.47
C ASN A 105 -0.57 -1.79 33.01
N ILE A 106 -1.60 -2.34 32.34
CA ILE A 106 -2.99 -2.05 32.66
C ILE A 106 -3.37 -2.70 33.99
N LYS A 107 -3.72 -1.87 34.98
CA LYS A 107 -4.16 -2.31 36.30
C LYS A 107 -5.65 -2.05 36.48
N VAL A 108 -6.42 -3.10 36.78
CA VAL A 108 -7.86 -3.00 37.05
C VAL A 108 -8.10 -2.69 38.53
N VAL A 109 -8.96 -1.71 38.81
CA VAL A 109 -9.35 -1.30 40.16
C VAL A 109 -10.87 -1.29 40.26
N SER A 110 -11.44 -2.19 41.07
CA SER A 110 -12.89 -2.42 41.15
C SER A 110 -13.71 -1.21 41.60
N ASN A 111 -13.11 -0.29 42.37
CA ASN A 111 -13.78 0.86 42.96
C ASN A 111 -13.17 2.20 42.48
N LYS A 112 -12.59 2.23 41.28
CA LYS A 112 -12.05 3.47 40.70
C LYS A 112 -13.20 4.44 40.41
N ASP A 113 -13.08 5.67 40.89
CA ASP A 113 -14.03 6.74 40.58
C ASP A 113 -14.00 7.05 39.07
N LEU A 114 -15.18 6.99 38.43
CA LEU A 114 -15.31 7.17 36.98
C LEU A 114 -14.94 8.59 36.51
N LYS A 115 -15.15 9.62 37.34
CA LYS A 115 -14.75 10.99 37.01
C LYS A 115 -13.25 11.12 37.01
N VAL A 116 -12.58 10.53 38.01
CA VAL A 116 -11.11 10.51 38.09
C VAL A 116 -10.53 9.78 36.87
N TYR A 117 -11.09 8.61 36.53
CA TYR A 117 -10.69 7.86 35.34
C TYR A 117 -10.86 8.67 34.04
N ALA A 118 -12.01 9.33 33.88
CA ALA A 118 -12.28 10.17 32.71
C ALA A 118 -11.32 11.38 32.62
N GLU A 119 -10.99 12.01 33.74
CA GLU A 119 -10.00 13.10 33.79
C GLU A 119 -8.59 12.63 33.44
N GLU A 120 -8.16 11.47 33.96
CA GLU A 120 -6.87 10.86 33.63
C GLU A 120 -6.77 10.54 32.13
N ILE A 121 -7.81 9.95 31.54
CA ILE A 121 -7.89 9.73 30.08
C ILE A 121 -7.78 11.06 29.34
N LYS A 122 -8.63 12.03 29.69
CA LYS A 122 -8.68 13.33 29.01
C LYS A 122 -7.33 14.03 29.04
N ASN A 123 -6.67 14.04 30.20
CA ASN A 123 -5.37 14.68 30.37
C ASN A 123 -4.28 14.00 29.52
N THR A 124 -4.30 12.67 29.45
CA THR A 124 -3.36 11.91 28.63
C THR A 124 -3.63 12.12 27.14
N LEU A 125 -4.88 11.98 26.68
CA LEU A 125 -5.22 12.10 25.27
C LEU A 125 -5.18 13.54 24.75
N ASN A 126 -5.32 14.55 25.61
CA ASN A 126 -5.11 15.94 25.22
C ASN A 126 -3.70 16.22 24.67
N LYS A 127 -2.72 15.36 24.96
CA LYS A 127 -1.38 15.44 24.36
C LYS A 127 -1.40 15.13 22.86
N MET A 128 -2.38 14.36 22.38
CA MET A 128 -2.52 13.99 20.97
C MET A 128 -2.79 15.19 20.06
N LYS A 129 -3.36 16.29 20.58
CA LYS A 129 -3.69 17.50 19.78
C LYS A 129 -2.48 18.19 19.14
N PHE A 130 -1.28 17.85 19.59
CA PHE A 130 -0.02 18.42 19.10
C PHE A 130 0.62 17.55 18.01
N ILE A 131 0.06 16.38 17.71
CA ILE A 131 0.59 15.49 16.68
C ILE A 131 0.22 16.04 15.31
N GLN A 132 1.24 16.17 14.46
CA GLN A 132 1.09 16.53 13.06
C GLN A 132 1.87 15.51 12.24
N VAL A 133 1.16 14.76 11.40
CA VAL A 133 1.75 13.69 10.59
C VAL A 133 1.98 14.22 9.17
N ASP A 134 3.24 14.29 8.76
CA ASP A 134 3.62 14.50 7.36
C ASP A 134 4.23 13.23 6.76
N PHE A 135 3.45 12.54 5.93
CA PHE A 135 3.86 11.29 5.28
C PHE A 135 5.00 11.47 4.27
N ASN A 136 5.33 12.70 3.85
CA ASN A 136 6.45 12.97 2.96
C ASN A 136 7.77 13.16 3.71
N ASN A 137 7.73 13.21 5.04
CA ASN A 137 8.90 13.48 5.88
C ASN A 137 9.11 12.36 6.91
N LYS A 138 10.16 11.54 6.69
CA LYS A 138 10.54 10.42 7.58
C LYS A 138 10.79 10.89 9.02
N GLU A 139 11.40 12.06 9.23
CA GLU A 139 11.66 12.61 10.56
C GLU A 139 10.34 13.00 11.26
N SER A 140 9.42 13.64 10.54
CA SER A 140 8.08 13.96 11.06
C SER A 140 7.29 12.70 11.44
N LEU A 141 7.33 11.67 10.60
CA LEU A 141 6.71 10.37 10.90
C LEU A 141 7.29 9.73 12.17
N ASN A 142 8.62 9.72 12.31
CA ASN A 142 9.25 9.16 13.50
C ASN A 142 8.91 9.96 14.76
N ASN A 143 8.97 11.29 14.71
CA ASN A 143 8.62 12.15 15.84
C ASN A 143 7.14 11.98 16.26
N SER A 144 6.24 11.86 15.28
CA SER A 144 4.82 11.57 15.53
C SER A 144 4.63 10.20 16.17
N ALA A 145 5.35 9.19 15.67
CA ALA A 145 5.32 7.85 16.23
C ALA A 145 5.80 7.82 17.68
N GLU A 146 6.93 8.47 17.98
CA GLU A 146 7.48 8.56 19.33
C GLU A 146 6.50 9.25 20.29
N LEU A 147 5.86 10.34 19.86
CA LEU A 147 4.87 11.03 20.66
C LEU A 147 3.64 10.15 20.92
N ILE A 148 3.10 9.48 19.90
CA ILE A 148 1.98 8.55 20.07
C ILE A 148 2.35 7.43 21.03
N LEU A 149 3.51 6.80 20.85
CA LEU A 149 3.96 5.69 21.70
C LEU A 149 4.19 6.14 23.15
N SER A 150 4.71 7.35 23.37
CA SER A 150 4.81 7.93 24.72
C SER A 150 3.44 8.17 25.35
N ILE A 151 2.45 8.62 24.57
CA ILE A 151 1.08 8.81 25.07
C ILE A 151 0.43 7.45 25.35
N THR A 152 0.65 6.44 24.51
CA THR A 152 0.20 5.07 24.73
C THR A 152 0.75 4.50 26.03
N GLU A 153 2.04 4.72 26.31
CA GLU A 153 2.67 4.31 27.55
C GLU A 153 2.00 4.95 28.76
N ASP A 154 1.82 6.27 28.74
CA ASP A 154 1.11 7.01 29.80
C ASP A 154 -0.34 6.52 29.96
N PHE A 155 -1.03 6.29 28.84
CA PHE A 155 -2.41 5.81 28.81
C PHE A 155 -2.53 4.43 29.44
N SER A 156 -1.64 3.50 29.07
CA SER A 156 -1.65 2.11 29.55
C SER A 156 -1.46 1.97 31.07
N LYS A 157 -0.90 3.00 31.72
CA LYS A 157 -0.65 3.05 33.17
C LYS A 157 -1.82 3.60 33.98
N ILE A 158 -2.86 4.11 33.33
CA ILE A 158 -4.06 4.60 34.01
C ILE A 158 -4.74 3.41 34.69
N GLU A 159 -5.09 3.55 35.97
CA GLU A 159 -5.87 2.53 36.67
C GLU A 159 -7.30 2.48 36.14
N VAL A 160 -7.76 1.30 35.73
CA VAL A 160 -8.99 1.13 34.94
C VAL A 160 -10.12 0.55 35.81
N PRO A 161 -11.31 1.15 35.84
CA PRO A 161 -12.48 0.51 36.42
C PRO A 161 -12.82 -0.77 35.63
N LYS A 162 -13.25 -1.83 36.34
CA LYS A 162 -13.47 -3.16 35.72
C LYS A 162 -14.34 -3.12 34.46
N GLU A 163 -15.36 -2.27 34.45
CA GLU A 163 -16.33 -2.09 33.37
C GLU A 163 -15.72 -1.49 32.09
N TYR A 164 -14.58 -0.80 32.19
CA TYR A 164 -13.92 -0.11 31.09
C TYR A 164 -12.65 -0.82 30.62
N TYR A 165 -12.32 -1.99 31.18
CA TYR A 165 -11.09 -2.71 30.87
C TYR A 165 -10.95 -3.04 29.37
N ASP A 166 -11.98 -3.59 28.75
CA ASP A 166 -11.92 -3.99 27.33
C ASP A 166 -11.81 -2.78 26.41
N PHE A 167 -12.51 -1.70 26.72
CA PHE A 167 -12.40 -0.43 26.00
C PHE A 167 -10.98 0.14 26.12
N HIS A 168 -10.44 0.23 27.34
CA HIS A 168 -9.10 0.74 27.59
C HIS A 168 -8.02 -0.11 26.91
N LYS A 169 -8.17 -1.44 26.95
CA LYS A 169 -7.31 -2.39 26.25
C LYS A 169 -7.35 -2.16 24.74
N ALA A 170 -8.53 -2.09 24.13
CA ALA A 170 -8.69 -1.86 22.71
C ALA A 170 -8.05 -0.52 22.28
N GLN A 171 -8.29 0.53 23.05
CA GLN A 171 -7.71 1.86 22.79
C GLN A 171 -6.18 1.87 22.89
N THR A 172 -5.62 1.11 23.85
CA THR A 172 -4.16 0.93 24.00
C THR A 172 -3.56 0.21 22.79
N ILE A 173 -4.22 -0.84 22.30
CA ILE A 173 -3.78 -1.59 21.11
C ILE A 173 -3.82 -0.68 19.88
N LEU A 174 -4.88 0.11 19.70
CA LEU A 174 -5.02 1.04 18.58
C LEU A 174 -3.87 2.06 18.55
N PHE A 175 -3.60 2.73 19.66
CA PHE A 175 -2.51 3.72 19.69
C PHE A 175 -1.13 3.08 19.54
N ALA A 176 -0.88 1.93 20.16
CA ALA A 176 0.36 1.18 19.96
C ALA A 176 0.56 0.80 18.49
N GLY A 177 -0.49 0.32 17.83
CA GLY A 177 -0.47 -0.06 16.41
C GLY A 177 -0.23 1.13 15.49
N ILE A 178 -0.90 2.26 15.71
CA ILE A 178 -0.68 3.49 14.95
C ILE A 178 0.77 3.96 15.09
N GLY A 179 1.28 4.02 16.33
CA GLY A 179 2.67 4.39 16.60
C GLY A 179 3.67 3.42 15.95
N TYR A 180 3.41 2.11 16.02
CA TYR A 180 4.22 1.09 15.35
C TYR A 180 4.26 1.30 13.84
N CYS A 181 3.10 1.48 13.20
CA CYS A 181 3.02 1.69 11.76
C CYS A 181 3.81 2.93 11.33
N LEU A 182 3.57 4.09 11.97
CA LEU A 182 4.28 5.33 11.63
C LEU A 182 5.81 5.18 11.79
N LYS A 183 6.26 4.57 12.89
CA LYS A 183 7.69 4.33 13.14
C LYS A 183 8.32 3.44 12.08
N ASN A 184 7.64 2.36 11.71
CA ASN A 184 8.17 1.38 10.75
C ASN A 184 8.07 1.89 9.30
N ILE A 185 7.05 2.68 8.95
CA ILE A 185 6.98 3.37 7.66
C ILE A 185 8.14 4.37 7.53
N ALA A 186 8.46 5.13 8.59
CA ALA A 186 9.59 6.06 8.58
C ALA A 186 10.95 5.36 8.40
N SER A 187 11.08 4.14 8.93
CA SER A 187 12.36 3.44 9.06
C SER A 187 12.63 2.44 7.94
N THR A 188 11.61 1.99 7.20
CA THR A 188 11.77 0.96 6.18
C THR A 188 12.11 1.56 4.82
N ASP A 189 12.96 0.87 4.06
CA ASP A 189 13.22 1.14 2.65
C ASP A 189 12.53 0.10 1.73
N ASP A 190 11.81 -0.86 2.33
CA ASP A 190 11.01 -1.84 1.61
C ASP A 190 9.64 -1.23 1.27
N SER A 191 9.41 -0.99 -0.02
CA SER A 191 8.17 -0.37 -0.51
C SER A 191 6.93 -1.23 -0.26
N GLU A 192 7.06 -2.56 -0.27
CA GLU A 192 5.95 -3.47 -0.02
C GLU A 192 5.59 -3.48 1.47
N LYS A 193 6.60 -3.52 2.35
CA LYS A 193 6.38 -3.37 3.80
C LYS A 193 5.74 -2.02 4.13
N ALA A 194 6.23 -0.93 3.54
CA ALA A 194 5.64 0.40 3.72
C ALA A 194 4.18 0.46 3.25
N TYR A 195 3.86 -0.19 2.12
CA TYR A 195 2.49 -0.28 1.61
C TYR A 195 1.57 -1.05 2.57
N VAL A 196 1.97 -2.24 3.02
CA VAL A 196 1.21 -3.06 3.98
C VAL A 196 0.97 -2.30 5.29
N LEU A 197 2.00 -1.66 5.84
CA LEU A 197 1.87 -0.84 7.05
C LEU A 197 0.92 0.34 6.86
N SER A 198 0.91 0.96 5.68
CA SER A 198 0.00 2.06 5.36
C SER A 198 -1.46 1.60 5.26
N LEU A 199 -1.71 0.40 4.71
CA LEU A 199 -3.05 -0.20 4.71
C LEU A 199 -3.54 -0.46 6.13
N ILE A 200 -2.70 -1.08 6.97
CA ILE A 200 -3.04 -1.35 8.37
C ILE A 200 -3.25 -0.04 9.14
N LEU A 201 -2.40 0.98 8.92
CA LEU A 201 -2.56 2.29 9.54
C LEU A 201 -3.90 2.95 9.22
N ASN A 202 -4.34 2.87 7.96
CA ASN A 202 -5.65 3.37 7.56
C ASN A 202 -6.77 2.62 8.28
N GLU A 203 -6.71 1.28 8.33
CA GLU A 203 -7.72 0.47 9.05
C GLU A 203 -7.77 0.80 10.55
N LEU A 204 -6.62 0.98 11.20
CA LEU A 204 -6.55 1.38 12.61
C LEU A 204 -7.12 2.78 12.84
N THR A 205 -6.89 3.71 11.92
CA THR A 205 -7.43 5.08 11.99
C THR A 205 -8.94 5.08 11.81
N ASP A 206 -9.47 4.32 10.83
CA ASP A 206 -10.90 4.13 10.63
C ASP A 206 -11.58 3.51 11.86
N LEU A 207 -10.92 2.54 12.50
CA LEU A 207 -11.40 1.94 13.74
C LEU A 207 -11.42 2.96 14.89
N GLN A 208 -10.41 3.82 14.97
CA GLN A 208 -10.35 4.89 15.96
C GLN A 208 -11.49 5.89 15.79
N GLU A 209 -11.77 6.33 14.56
CA GLU A 209 -12.88 7.24 14.26
C GLU A 209 -14.23 6.64 14.66
N LYS A 210 -14.49 5.38 14.26
CA LYS A 210 -15.71 4.66 14.64
C LYS A 210 -15.90 4.48 16.14
N LEU A 211 -14.79 4.37 16.88
CA LEU A 211 -14.81 4.23 18.33
C LEU A 211 -15.11 5.56 19.02
N ILE A 212 -14.65 6.68 18.47
CA ILE A 212 -15.00 8.03 18.92
C ILE A 212 -16.48 8.33 18.65
N GLU A 213 -17.02 7.94 17.49
CA GLU A 213 -18.43 8.19 17.13
C GLU A 213 -19.46 7.46 18.02
N LYS A 214 -19.03 6.42 18.73
CA LYS A 214 -19.89 5.61 19.62
C LYS A 214 -19.92 6.10 21.08
N LEU A 215 -19.11 7.09 21.41
CA LEU A 215 -19.02 7.71 22.74
C LEU A 215 -19.86 9.00 22.79
#